data_AF-A0A539DR71-F1
#
_entry.id   AF-A0A539DR71-F1
#
_cell.length_a   1.000
_cell.length_b   1.000
_cell.length_c   1.000
_cell.angle_alpha   90.00
_cell.angle_beta   90.00
_cell.angle_gamma   90.00
#
_symmetry.space_group_name_H-M   'P 1'
#
loop_
_entity.id
_entity.type
_entity.pdbx_description
1 polymer ?
#
loop_
_entity_poly.entity_id
_entity_poly.type
_entity_poly.pdbx_seq_one_letter_code
_entity_poly.pdbx_strand_id
1 'polypeptide(L)'
;KATAPLTRGSFGVGDTVKSHEGWSLRITAVQEQQGLLTYIGLRDSDTTTEVALGEGQLDNFIQLNRPTDRLFTAQIDSNKSFDLRYLTRQHINRLAHSALRGLTGCKTSLLAHQLYIAHEVANRFAPRVLLADEVGLGKTIEAGLIIHHQLLTERAQRVLIVVPETLMHQWLVEMLRRFNLHFSLFDEERCSVIRNGLSRR
;
A
#
# COMPACT_ATOMS: atom_id res chain seq x y z
N LYS A 1 -1.96 7.85 24.22
CA LYS A 1 -2.29 8.19 22.81
C LYS A 1 -0.98 8.46 22.09
N ALA A 2 -0.44 7.49 21.34
CA ALA A 2 0.74 7.71 20.52
C ALA A 2 0.28 8.32 19.19
N THR A 3 0.53 9.61 19.00
CA THR A 3 0.29 10.32 17.73
C THR A 3 1.10 9.66 16.63
N ALA A 4 0.50 9.46 15.46
CA ALA A 4 1.20 8.90 14.29
C ALA A 4 2.50 9.70 14.04
N PRO A 5 3.61 9.04 13.62
CA PRO A 5 4.85 9.74 13.32
C PRO A 5 4.64 10.61 12.08
N LEU A 6 4.35 11.90 12.31
CA LEU A 6 4.31 12.92 11.28
C LEU A 6 5.75 13.40 11.05
N THR A 7 6.21 13.35 9.81
CA THR A 7 7.50 13.91 9.40
C THR A 7 7.21 15.22 8.68
N ARG A 8 7.80 16.33 9.15
CA ARG A 8 7.70 17.62 8.46
C ARG A 8 8.50 17.56 7.16
N GLY A 9 7.85 17.84 6.02
CA GLY A 9 8.54 18.00 4.75
C GLY A 9 9.06 19.43 4.63
N SER A 10 10.37 19.61 4.63
CA SER A 10 11.00 20.91 4.37
C SER A 10 11.94 20.83 3.16
N PHE A 11 12.00 21.91 2.39
CA PHE A 11 12.85 22.04 1.20
C PHE A 11 13.98 23.04 1.46
N GLY A 12 15.12 22.83 0.83
CA GLY A 12 16.32 23.65 0.98
C GLY A 12 16.54 24.62 -0.18
N VAL A 13 17.50 25.53 0.00
CA VAL A 13 18.00 26.38 -1.09
C VAL A 13 18.57 25.50 -2.21
N GLY A 14 18.18 25.78 -3.45
CA GLY A 14 18.54 25.01 -4.64
C GLY A 14 17.48 24.01 -5.10
N ASP A 15 16.54 23.62 -4.24
CA ASP A 15 15.43 22.76 -4.62
C ASP A 15 14.43 23.50 -5.52
N THR A 16 13.75 22.74 -6.39
CA THR A 16 12.64 23.26 -7.19
C THR A 16 11.32 22.71 -6.64
N VAL A 17 10.44 23.60 -6.19
CA VAL A 17 9.15 23.26 -5.61
C VAL A 17 8.03 23.74 -6.51
N LYS A 18 6.89 23.05 -6.48
CA LYS A 18 5.68 23.46 -7.21
C LYS A 18 4.70 24.13 -6.27
N SER A 19 4.08 25.19 -6.75
CA SER A 19 2.88 25.78 -6.15
C SER A 19 1.66 24.95 -6.51
N HIS A 20 0.64 24.96 -5.65
CA HIS A 20 -0.69 24.39 -5.92
C HIS A 20 -1.37 24.96 -7.18
N GLU A 21 -0.94 26.13 -7.66
CA GLU A 21 -1.38 26.74 -8.93
C GLU A 21 -0.66 26.16 -10.17
N GLY A 22 0.23 25.18 -9.99
CA GLY A 22 0.89 24.44 -11.07
C GLY A 22 2.18 25.05 -11.61
N TRP A 23 2.65 26.18 -11.08
CA TRP A 23 3.94 26.79 -11.44
C TRP A 23 5.07 26.39 -10.49
N SER A 24 6.31 26.45 -10.97
CA SER A 24 7.49 26.00 -10.23
C SER A 24 8.37 27.18 -9.77
N LEU A 25 8.94 27.05 -8.58
CA LEU A 25 9.85 27.99 -7.93
C LEU A 25 11.20 27.31 -7.66
N ARG A 26 12.30 27.93 -8.08
CA ARG A 26 13.65 27.51 -7.66
C ARG A 26 14.07 28.32 -6.44
N ILE A 27 14.26 27.64 -5.31
CA ILE A 27 14.49 28.27 -4.00
C ILE A 27 15.89 28.90 -3.94
N THR A 28 15.97 30.20 -3.66
CA THR A 28 17.20 30.95 -3.40
C THR A 28 17.39 31.25 -1.91
N ALA A 29 16.29 31.42 -1.17
CA ALA A 29 16.31 31.62 0.28
C ALA A 29 15.09 30.99 0.95
N VAL A 30 15.24 30.62 2.22
CA VAL A 30 14.14 30.14 3.06
C VAL A 30 14.07 31.02 4.30
N GLN A 31 12.89 31.58 4.56
CA GLN A 31 12.63 32.36 5.77
C GLN A 31 11.65 31.62 6.66
N GLU A 32 11.91 31.64 7.96
CA GLU A 32 11.00 31.10 8.97
C GLU A 32 10.46 32.26 9.81
N GLN A 33 9.14 32.40 9.86
CA GLN A 33 8.47 33.35 10.74
C GLN A 33 7.37 32.61 11.50
N GLN A 34 7.40 32.71 12.83
CA GLN A 34 6.39 32.08 13.72
C GLN A 34 6.18 30.57 13.46
N GLY A 35 7.24 29.86 13.05
CA GLY A 35 7.20 28.42 12.75
C GLY A 35 6.70 28.06 11.35
N LEU A 36 6.33 29.04 10.51
CA LEU A 36 5.93 28.84 9.12
C LEU A 36 7.12 29.12 8.18
N LEU A 37 7.37 28.20 7.25
CA LEU A 37 8.40 28.36 6.23
C LEU A 37 7.85 29.12 5.02
N THR A 38 8.63 30.09 4.54
CA THR A 38 8.40 30.81 3.28
C THR A 38 9.62 30.63 2.38
N TYR A 39 9.38 30.08 1.20
CA TYR A 39 10.40 29.82 0.19
C TYR A 39 10.46 31.01 -0.78
N ILE A 40 11.63 31.64 -0.90
CA ILE A 40 11.87 32.76 -1.82
C ILE A 40 12.72 32.24 -2.96
N GLY A 41 12.39 32.63 -4.19
CA GLY A 41 13.07 32.10 -5.36
C GLY A 41 12.63 32.70 -6.68
N LEU A 42 13.18 32.15 -7.76
CA LEU A 42 12.84 32.55 -9.13
C LEU A 42 11.83 31.58 -9.73
N ARG A 43 10.88 32.10 -10.51
CA ARG A 43 9.89 31.28 -11.22
C ARG A 43 10.49 30.71 -12.51
N ASP A 44 10.14 29.48 -12.85
CA ASP A 44 10.65 28.81 -14.06
C ASP A 44 10.23 29.52 -15.37
N SER A 45 9.07 30.18 -15.36
CA SER A 45 8.56 30.95 -16.51
C SER A 45 9.10 32.38 -16.61
N ASP A 46 9.63 32.94 -15.53
CA ASP A 46 10.15 34.30 -15.48
C ASP A 46 11.29 34.38 -14.45
N THR A 47 12.51 34.29 -14.95
CA THR A 47 13.76 34.27 -14.17
C THR A 47 14.18 35.65 -13.65
N THR A 48 13.39 36.69 -13.90
CA THR A 48 13.73 38.08 -13.54
C THR A 48 13.15 38.49 -12.19
N THR A 49 12.10 37.82 -11.73
CA THR A 49 11.28 38.27 -10.59
C THR A 49 11.37 37.27 -9.44
N GLU A 50 11.84 37.72 -8.28
CA GLU A 50 11.80 36.91 -7.06
C GLU A 50 10.38 36.85 -6.50
N VAL A 51 9.91 35.64 -6.22
CA VAL A 51 8.57 35.36 -5.70
C VAL A 51 8.72 34.59 -4.39
N ALA A 52 7.85 34.90 -3.43
CA ALA A 52 7.73 34.17 -2.17
C ALA A 52 6.57 33.18 -2.25
N LEU A 53 6.80 31.94 -1.79
CA LEU A 53 5.83 30.86 -1.74
C LEU A 53 5.78 30.30 -0.30
N GLY A 54 4.64 30.42 0.38
CA GLY A 54 4.47 29.87 1.72
C GLY A 54 4.34 28.33 1.72
N GLU A 55 4.73 27.67 2.81
CA GLU A 55 4.62 26.20 2.98
C GLU A 55 3.19 25.68 2.72
N GLY A 56 2.15 26.47 3.05
CA GLY A 56 0.75 26.12 2.80
C GLY A 56 0.30 26.24 1.33
N GLN A 57 1.10 26.86 0.47
CA GLN A 57 0.81 27.03 -0.97
C GLN A 57 1.54 26.02 -1.85
N LEU A 58 2.33 25.12 -1.25
CA LEU A 58 2.99 24.03 -1.95
C LEU A 58 1.97 23.07 -2.56
N ASP A 59 2.35 22.51 -3.71
CA ASP A 59 1.63 21.42 -4.35
C ASP A 59 1.53 20.21 -3.38
N ASN A 60 0.37 19.56 -3.37
CA ASN A 60 0.13 18.36 -2.56
C ASN A 60 0.91 17.14 -3.11
N PHE A 61 1.42 17.21 -4.35
CA PHE A 61 2.34 16.24 -4.91
C PHE A 61 3.80 16.65 -4.67
N ILE A 62 4.38 16.16 -3.56
CA ILE A 62 5.82 16.25 -3.32
C ILE A 62 6.54 15.37 -4.36
N GLN A 63 7.16 16.00 -5.36
CA GLN A 63 8.10 15.31 -6.24
C GLN A 63 9.38 15.03 -5.45
N LEU A 64 9.51 13.80 -4.95
CA LEU A 64 10.75 13.32 -4.35
C LEU A 64 11.86 13.41 -5.42
N ASN A 65 12.79 14.35 -5.23
CA ASN A 65 13.82 14.79 -6.17
C ASN A 65 14.42 13.64 -6.99
N ARG A 66 14.50 13.83 -8.32
CA ARG A 66 15.09 12.85 -9.22
C ARG A 66 16.54 12.57 -8.79
N PRO A 67 17.02 11.32 -8.90
CA PRO A 67 18.39 10.98 -8.47
C PRO A 67 19.49 11.87 -9.08
N THR A 68 19.27 12.36 -10.30
CA THR A 68 20.17 13.30 -10.99
C THR A 68 20.28 14.63 -10.25
N ASP A 69 19.17 15.18 -9.79
CA ASP A 69 19.11 16.51 -9.16
C ASP A 69 19.75 16.46 -7.76
N ARG A 70 19.59 15.32 -7.08
CA ARG A 70 20.27 15.04 -5.80
C ARG A 70 21.79 14.90 -5.98
N LEU A 71 22.24 14.30 -7.08
CA LEU A 71 23.67 14.19 -7.39
C LEU A 71 24.28 15.57 -7.71
N PHE A 72 23.60 16.40 -8.51
CA PHE A 72 24.07 17.74 -8.84
C PHE A 72 24.10 18.71 -7.65
N THR A 73 23.26 18.48 -6.65
CA THR A 73 23.27 19.23 -5.38
C THR A 73 24.16 18.59 -4.29
N ALA A 74 24.95 17.57 -4.65
CA ALA A 74 25.82 16.81 -3.75
C ALA A 74 25.10 16.17 -2.54
N GLN A 75 23.79 15.92 -2.65
CA GLN A 75 23.01 15.17 -1.68
C GLN A 75 23.20 13.65 -1.89
N ILE A 76 24.30 13.12 -1.37
CA ILE A 76 24.69 11.72 -1.54
C ILE A 76 24.21 10.89 -0.33
N ASP A 77 23.37 9.89 -0.58
CA ASP A 77 22.97 8.91 0.44
C ASP A 77 24.15 7.98 0.81
N SER A 78 24.07 7.34 1.98
CA SER A 78 25.07 6.31 2.33
C SER A 78 25.03 5.14 1.34
N ASN A 79 26.20 4.58 1.00
CA ASN A 79 26.27 3.39 0.13
C ASN A 79 25.43 2.23 0.68
N LYS A 80 25.40 2.03 2.01
CA LYS A 80 24.58 0.99 2.64
C LYS A 80 23.09 1.16 2.34
N SER A 81 22.59 2.39 2.34
CA SER A 81 21.18 2.69 2.02
C SER A 81 20.88 2.46 0.54
N PHE A 82 21.80 2.84 -0.34
CA PHE A 82 21.70 2.57 -1.77
C PHE A 82 21.67 1.06 -2.05
N ASP A 83 22.63 0.32 -1.50
CA ASP A 83 22.75 -1.14 -1.64
C ASP A 83 21.49 -1.83 -1.13
N LEU A 84 21.02 -1.46 0.07
CA LEU A 84 19.79 -2.03 0.63
C LEU A 84 18.59 -1.75 -0.27
N ARG A 85 18.45 -0.54 -0.81
CA ARG A 85 17.35 -0.19 -1.71
C ARG A 85 17.41 -1.00 -3.00
N TYR A 86 18.59 -1.13 -3.60
CA TYR A 86 18.82 -1.91 -4.81
C TYR A 86 18.47 -3.40 -4.60
N LEU A 87 19.06 -4.02 -3.57
CA LEU A 87 18.81 -5.42 -3.22
C LEU A 87 17.33 -5.66 -2.89
N THR A 88 16.70 -4.75 -2.15
CA THR A 88 15.27 -4.82 -1.84
C THR A 88 14.43 -4.85 -3.12
N ARG A 89 14.74 -3.97 -4.09
CA ARG A 89 14.02 -3.93 -5.37
C ARG A 89 14.24 -5.20 -6.19
N GLN A 90 15.45 -5.74 -6.20
CA GLN A 90 15.75 -7.02 -6.86
C GLN A 90 14.98 -8.18 -6.22
N HIS A 91 14.88 -8.22 -4.89
CA HIS A 91 14.09 -9.24 -4.19
C HIS A 91 12.59 -9.10 -4.44
N ILE A 92 12.04 -7.89 -4.41
CA ILE A 92 10.64 -7.63 -4.74
C ILE A 92 10.33 -8.10 -6.18
N ASN A 93 11.19 -7.75 -7.14
CA ASN A 93 11.03 -8.17 -8.52
C ASN A 93 11.06 -9.71 -8.65
N ARG A 94 12.04 -10.37 -8.05
CA ARG A 94 12.14 -11.84 -8.03
C ARG A 94 10.90 -12.50 -7.45
N LEU A 95 10.36 -11.97 -6.34
CA LEU A 95 9.14 -12.51 -5.71
C LEU A 95 7.89 -12.26 -6.57
N ALA A 96 7.81 -11.11 -7.25
CA ALA A 96 6.71 -10.77 -8.15
C ALA A 96 6.61 -11.73 -9.35
N HIS A 97 7.74 -12.23 -9.85
CA HIS A 97 7.81 -13.20 -10.95
C HIS A 97 7.77 -14.67 -10.51
N SER A 98 7.66 -14.95 -9.21
CA SER A 98 7.57 -16.33 -8.72
C SER A 98 6.22 -16.96 -9.10
N ALA A 99 6.25 -18.20 -9.61
CA ALA A 99 5.04 -19.00 -9.85
C ALA A 99 4.24 -19.29 -8.56
N LEU A 100 4.89 -19.18 -7.40
CA LEU A 100 4.28 -19.38 -6.09
C LEU A 100 3.84 -18.07 -5.42
N ARG A 101 3.80 -16.94 -6.16
CA ARG A 101 3.37 -15.65 -5.61
C ARG A 101 2.00 -15.80 -4.95
N GLY A 102 1.91 -15.35 -3.70
CA GLY A 102 0.69 -15.39 -2.91
C GLY A 102 0.33 -16.75 -2.30
N LEU A 103 1.11 -17.81 -2.54
CA LEU A 103 0.89 -19.15 -1.98
C LEU A 103 1.87 -19.48 -0.84
N THR A 104 2.94 -18.72 -0.67
CA THR A 104 4.01 -19.00 0.32
C THR A 104 3.95 -18.14 1.59
N GLY A 105 3.06 -17.14 1.63
CA GLY A 105 2.98 -16.18 2.75
C GLY A 105 2.16 -16.66 3.96
N CYS A 106 1.48 -17.80 3.85
CA CYS A 106 0.61 -18.29 4.92
C CYS A 106 1.41 -18.96 6.05
N LYS A 107 0.94 -18.76 7.29
CA LYS A 107 1.54 -19.32 8.51
C LYS A 107 0.99 -20.71 8.82
N THR A 108 1.13 -21.64 7.87
CA THR A 108 0.67 -23.02 8.02
C THR A 108 1.60 -23.98 7.28
N SER A 109 1.69 -25.22 7.76
CA SER A 109 2.30 -26.30 6.98
C SER A 109 1.34 -26.62 5.83
N LEU A 110 1.85 -26.56 4.60
CA LEU A 110 1.06 -26.80 3.40
C LEU A 110 1.33 -28.21 2.88
N LEU A 111 0.25 -28.94 2.62
CA LEU A 111 0.35 -30.23 1.95
C LEU A 111 0.47 -30.01 0.43
N ALA A 112 1.17 -30.92 -0.25
CA ALA A 112 1.43 -30.80 -1.69
C ALA A 112 0.13 -30.71 -2.51
N HIS A 113 -0.91 -31.46 -2.14
CA HIS A 113 -2.21 -31.40 -2.82
C HIS A 113 -2.90 -30.03 -2.64
N GLN A 114 -2.82 -29.42 -1.45
CA GLN A 114 -3.41 -28.12 -1.18
C GLN A 114 -2.75 -27.01 -2.01
N LEU A 115 -1.42 -27.07 -2.14
CA LEU A 115 -0.65 -26.17 -2.99
C LEU A 115 -1.02 -26.32 -4.46
N TYR A 116 -1.16 -27.56 -4.93
CA TYR A 116 -1.55 -27.85 -6.30
C TYR A 116 -2.95 -27.28 -6.61
N ILE A 117 -3.94 -27.56 -5.77
CA ILE A 117 -5.31 -27.05 -5.94
C ILE A 117 -5.31 -25.51 -5.92
N ALA A 118 -4.64 -24.91 -4.93
CA ALA A 118 -4.58 -23.46 -4.83
C ALA A 118 -3.91 -22.82 -6.06
N HIS A 119 -2.83 -23.42 -6.60
CA HIS A 119 -2.17 -22.92 -7.80
C HIS A 119 -3.05 -23.02 -9.05
N GLU A 120 -3.69 -24.18 -9.27
CA GLU A 120 -4.57 -24.44 -10.40
C GLU A 120 -5.82 -23.55 -10.40
N VAL A 121 -6.38 -23.30 -9.22
CA VAL A 121 -7.61 -22.52 -9.06
C VAL A 121 -7.32 -21.01 -9.06
N ALA A 122 -6.29 -20.56 -8.34
CA ALA A 122 -6.04 -19.14 -8.12
C ALA A 122 -5.47 -18.40 -9.34
N ASN A 123 -4.89 -19.12 -10.31
CA ASN A 123 -4.46 -18.52 -11.58
C ASN A 123 -5.63 -18.13 -12.51
N ARG A 124 -6.85 -18.61 -12.23
CA ARG A 124 -8.04 -18.28 -13.02
C ARG A 124 -8.51 -16.87 -12.66
N PHE A 125 -8.92 -16.09 -13.66
CA PHE A 125 -9.39 -14.71 -13.45
C PHE A 125 -10.59 -14.65 -12.49
N ALA A 126 -11.58 -15.54 -12.68
CA ALA A 126 -12.76 -15.65 -11.84
C ALA A 126 -13.04 -17.13 -11.52
N PRO A 127 -12.37 -17.70 -10.50
CA PRO A 127 -12.49 -19.12 -10.18
C PRO A 127 -13.89 -19.45 -9.66
N ARG A 128 -14.53 -20.45 -10.28
CA ARG A 128 -15.75 -21.11 -9.79
C ARG A 128 -15.42 -22.57 -9.57
N VAL A 129 -15.29 -22.96 -8.30
CA VAL A 129 -14.81 -24.30 -7.92
C VAL A 129 -15.59 -24.79 -6.71
N LEU A 130 -15.82 -26.10 -6.66
CA LEU A 130 -16.32 -26.81 -5.50
C LEU A 130 -15.18 -27.62 -4.89
N LEU A 131 -14.77 -27.29 -3.66
CA LEU A 131 -13.82 -28.07 -2.89
C LEU A 131 -14.59 -29.18 -2.15
N ALA A 132 -14.43 -30.42 -2.59
CA ALA A 132 -15.23 -31.56 -2.14
C ALA A 132 -14.38 -32.66 -1.48
N ASP A 133 -13.17 -32.34 -1.03
CA ASP A 133 -12.30 -33.28 -0.34
C ASP A 133 -12.93 -33.80 0.96
N GLU A 134 -12.40 -34.89 1.50
CA GLU A 134 -12.87 -35.45 2.77
C GLU A 134 -12.80 -34.43 3.92
N VAL A 135 -13.59 -34.69 4.97
CA VAL A 135 -13.58 -33.87 6.18
C VAL A 135 -12.19 -33.95 6.83
N GLY A 136 -11.60 -32.79 7.14
CA GLY A 136 -10.27 -32.71 7.77
C GLY A 136 -9.08 -32.53 6.82
N LEU A 137 -9.27 -32.65 5.49
CA LEU A 137 -8.17 -32.46 4.51
C LEU A 137 -7.74 -30.99 4.30
N GLY A 138 -8.39 -30.04 4.98
CA GLY A 138 -7.95 -28.65 4.96
C GLY A 138 -8.59 -27.78 3.88
N LYS A 139 -9.85 -28.05 3.50
CA LYS A 139 -10.65 -27.19 2.61
C LYS A 139 -10.62 -25.71 3.00
N THR A 140 -10.62 -25.39 4.31
CA THR A 140 -10.49 -24.01 4.80
C THR A 140 -9.14 -23.38 4.47
N ILE A 141 -8.06 -24.18 4.51
CA ILE A 141 -6.71 -23.75 4.14
C ILE A 141 -6.63 -23.48 2.64
N GLU A 142 -7.18 -24.38 1.82
CA GLU A 142 -7.23 -24.21 0.37
C GLU A 142 -8.03 -22.97 -0.03
N ALA A 143 -9.22 -22.77 0.56
CA ALA A 143 -10.01 -21.57 0.37
C ALA A 143 -9.24 -20.31 0.78
N GLY A 144 -8.55 -20.34 1.92
CA GLY A 144 -7.69 -19.25 2.39
C GLY A 144 -6.53 -18.95 1.44
N LEU A 145 -5.88 -19.96 0.87
CA LEU A 145 -4.82 -19.79 -0.13
C LEU A 145 -5.34 -19.12 -1.40
N ILE A 146 -6.50 -19.57 -1.89
CA ILE A 146 -7.14 -18.99 -3.08
C ILE A 146 -7.48 -17.52 -2.81
N ILE A 147 -8.11 -17.21 -1.67
CA ILE A 147 -8.46 -15.84 -1.29
C ILE A 147 -7.20 -14.97 -1.18
N HIS A 148 -6.18 -15.44 -0.48
CA HIS A 148 -4.93 -14.72 -0.26
C HIS A 148 -4.20 -14.44 -1.59
N HIS A 149 -4.15 -15.41 -2.51
CA HIS A 149 -3.60 -15.21 -3.84
C HIS A 149 -4.40 -14.18 -4.65
N GLN A 150 -5.73 -14.27 -4.66
CA GLN A 150 -6.59 -13.33 -5.39
C GLN A 150 -6.44 -11.89 -4.89
N LEU A 151 -6.28 -11.70 -3.58
CA LEU A 151 -6.03 -10.38 -2.98
C LEU A 151 -4.61 -9.86 -3.33
N LEU A 152 -3.57 -10.68 -3.19
CA LEU A 152 -2.18 -10.28 -3.45
C LEU A 152 -1.86 -10.04 -4.93
N THR A 153 -2.65 -10.63 -5.83
CA THR A 153 -2.57 -10.41 -7.27
C THR A 153 -3.57 -9.36 -7.75
N GLU A 154 -4.29 -8.71 -6.82
CA GLU A 154 -5.26 -7.64 -7.08
C GLU A 154 -6.44 -8.07 -7.99
N ARG A 155 -6.62 -9.38 -8.20
CA ARG A 155 -7.75 -9.94 -8.95
C ARG A 155 -9.07 -9.84 -8.18
N ALA A 156 -8.99 -9.78 -6.86
CA ALA A 156 -10.10 -9.46 -5.98
C ALA A 156 -9.73 -8.32 -5.03
N GLN A 157 -10.69 -7.46 -4.74
CA GLN A 157 -10.56 -6.39 -3.73
C GLN A 157 -11.52 -6.59 -2.55
N ARG A 158 -12.56 -7.39 -2.74
CA ARG A 158 -13.61 -7.66 -1.74
C ARG A 158 -13.88 -9.16 -1.71
N VAL A 159 -14.02 -9.70 -0.51
CA VAL A 159 -14.24 -11.12 -0.27
C VAL A 159 -15.39 -11.25 0.70
N LEU A 160 -16.37 -12.09 0.35
CA LEU A 160 -17.47 -12.47 1.22
C LEU A 160 -17.35 -13.97 1.50
N ILE A 161 -17.35 -14.32 2.78
CA ILE A 161 -17.34 -15.70 3.24
C ILE A 161 -18.68 -15.93 3.94
N VAL A 162 -19.47 -16.86 3.41
CA VAL A 162 -20.76 -17.25 4.01
C VAL A 162 -20.56 -18.59 4.70
N VAL A 163 -20.75 -18.62 6.01
CA VAL A 163 -20.55 -19.80 6.86
C VAL A 163 -21.67 -19.90 7.89
N PRO A 164 -22.00 -21.12 8.36
CA PRO A 164 -22.88 -21.30 9.52
C PRO A 164 -22.34 -20.56 10.75
N GLU A 165 -23.25 -20.11 11.62
CA GLU A 165 -22.92 -19.34 12.83
C GLU A 165 -21.86 -20.05 13.69
N THR A 166 -21.97 -21.37 13.82
CA THR A 166 -21.06 -22.21 14.60
C THR A 166 -19.61 -22.22 14.09
N LEU A 167 -19.38 -21.92 12.82
CA LEU A 167 -18.05 -21.91 12.20
C LEU A 167 -17.47 -20.50 12.05
N MET A 168 -18.23 -19.43 12.32
CA MET A 168 -17.79 -18.05 12.12
C MET A 168 -16.47 -17.75 12.85
N HIS A 169 -16.38 -18.09 14.14
CA HIS A 169 -15.20 -17.80 14.94
C HIS A 169 -13.97 -18.55 14.43
N GLN A 170 -14.13 -19.82 14.05
CA GLN A 170 -13.06 -20.62 13.48
C GLN A 170 -12.52 -19.95 12.21
N TRP A 171 -13.40 -19.55 11.28
CA TRP A 171 -13.00 -18.90 10.04
C TRP A 171 -12.27 -17.57 10.30
N LEU A 172 -12.78 -16.72 11.19
CA LEU A 172 -12.11 -15.47 11.54
C LEU A 172 -10.69 -15.70 12.07
N VAL A 173 -10.55 -16.64 13.00
CA VAL A 173 -9.26 -16.96 13.62
C VAL A 173 -8.30 -17.53 12.59
N GLU A 174 -8.75 -18.43 11.71
CA GLU A 174 -7.92 -19.00 10.65
C GLU A 174 -7.49 -17.95 9.63
N MET A 175 -8.42 -17.11 9.14
CA MET A 175 -8.11 -16.04 8.20
C MET A 175 -7.12 -15.04 8.77
N LEU A 176 -7.28 -14.65 10.04
CA LEU A 176 -6.37 -13.71 10.70
C LEU A 176 -5.01 -14.36 10.98
N ARG A 177 -4.98 -15.51 11.68
CA ARG A 177 -3.72 -16.09 12.17
C ARG A 177 -2.91 -16.74 11.06
N ARG A 178 -3.55 -17.40 10.09
CA ARG A 178 -2.85 -18.13 9.03
C ARG A 178 -2.59 -17.28 7.80
N PHE A 179 -3.51 -16.38 7.46
CA PHE A 179 -3.45 -15.61 6.21
C PHE A 179 -3.28 -14.09 6.41
N ASN A 180 -3.26 -13.60 7.65
CA ASN A 180 -3.19 -12.17 7.97
C ASN A 180 -4.35 -11.36 7.35
N LEU A 181 -5.50 -12.00 7.13
CA LEU A 181 -6.69 -11.40 6.54
C LEU A 181 -7.67 -11.00 7.64
N HIS A 182 -8.01 -9.70 7.66
CA HIS A 182 -8.91 -9.13 8.66
C HIS A 182 -10.33 -9.09 8.09
N PHE A 183 -11.22 -9.90 8.64
CA PHE A 183 -12.63 -9.92 8.27
C PHE A 183 -13.48 -9.20 9.32
N SER A 184 -14.51 -8.48 8.85
CA SER A 184 -15.55 -7.93 9.70
C SER A 184 -16.74 -8.88 9.71
N LEU A 185 -17.33 -9.12 10.88
CA LEU A 185 -18.59 -9.85 11.00
C LEU A 185 -19.76 -8.96 10.57
N PHE A 186 -20.72 -9.56 9.87
CA PHE A 186 -21.96 -8.92 9.45
C PHE A 186 -23.13 -9.75 10.00
N ASP A 187 -23.73 -9.25 11.06
CA ASP A 187 -25.00 -9.75 11.60
C ASP A 187 -26.18 -8.97 11.00
N GLU A 188 -27.41 -9.38 11.35
CA GLU A 188 -28.64 -8.75 10.87
C GLU A 188 -28.72 -7.26 11.28
N GLU A 189 -28.30 -6.94 12.51
CA GLU A 189 -28.29 -5.57 13.02
C GLU A 189 -27.38 -4.66 12.20
N ARG A 190 -26.13 -5.08 11.97
CA ARG A 190 -25.15 -4.34 11.19
C ARG A 190 -25.54 -4.23 9.72
N CYS A 191 -26.18 -5.26 9.15
CA CYS A 191 -26.75 -5.20 7.81
C CYS A 191 -27.89 -4.18 7.73
N SER A 192 -28.75 -4.11 8.75
CA SER A 192 -29.82 -3.12 8.85
C SER A 192 -29.27 -1.69 8.93
N VAL A 193 -28.25 -1.45 9.76
CA VAL A 193 -27.60 -0.14 9.88
C VAL A 193 -26.99 0.31 8.56
N ILE A 194 -26.28 -0.57 7.85
CA ILE A 194 -25.67 -0.23 6.55
C ILE A 194 -26.74 0.10 5.50
N ARG A 195 -27.81 -0.70 5.45
CA ARG A 195 -28.95 -0.46 4.55
C ARG A 195 -29.63 0.88 4.82
N ASN A 196 -29.80 1.25 6.09
CA ASN A 196 -30.40 2.53 6.48
C ASN A 196 -29.46 3.73 6.24
N GLY A 197 -28.14 3.53 6.38
CA GLY A 197 -27.13 4.54 6.08
C GLY A 197 -26.96 4.82 4.58
N LEU A 198 -27.16 3.81 3.72
CA LEU A 198 -27.17 3.95 2.26
C LEU A 198 -28.40 4.71 1.73
N SER A 199 -29.53 4.65 2.43
CA SER A 199 -30.76 5.38 2.05
C SER A 199 -30.72 6.88 2.39
N ARG A 200 -29.67 7.36 3.07
CA ARG A 200 -29.50 8.78 3.47
C ARG A 200 -28.43 9.51 2.65
N ARG A 201 -28.00 8.96 1.52
CA ARG A 201 -27.13 9.64 0.54
C ARG A 201 -27.81 9.73 -0.81
#